data_AF-A0A194R4C5-F1
#
_entry.id   AF-A0A194R4C5-F1
#
_cell.length_a   1.000
_cell.length_b   1.000
_cell.length_c   1.000
_cell.angle_alpha   90.00
_cell.angle_beta   90.00
_cell.angle_gamma   90.00
#
_symmetry.space_group_name_H-M   'P 1'
#
loop_
_entity.id
_entity.type
_entity.pdbx_description
1 polymer ?
#
loop_
_entity_poly.entity_id
_entity_poly.type
_entity_poly.pdbx_seq_one_letter_code
_entity_poly.pdbx_strand_id
1 'polypeptide(L)'
;MWVRGDEEVWVRGGEEVWARGGEEVWVRGDEEVWARGGEEVWVRGGKEVCCFEEVWVRGGEEVWVPGGEEVWARGGEEVWVRGGEEVCCFMMCLC
;
A
#
# COMPACT_ATOMS: atom_id res chain seq x y z
N MET A 1 6.97 12.25 4.41
CA MET A 1 6.58 12.25 5.84
C MET A 1 7.07 10.96 6.47
N TRP A 2 7.72 11.04 7.64
CA TRP A 2 8.22 9.86 8.36
C TRP A 2 7.43 9.66 9.64
N VAL A 3 6.82 8.49 9.80
CA VAL A 3 6.00 8.13 10.97
C VAL A 3 6.52 6.82 11.57
N ARG A 4 6.61 6.75 12.89
CA ARG A 4 7.22 5.61 13.60
C ARG A 4 6.49 5.34 14.92
N GLY A 5 5.88 4.17 15.01
CA GLY A 5 5.39 3.61 16.29
C GLY A 5 4.09 4.21 16.82
N ASP A 6 3.17 4.55 15.94
CA ASP A 6 1.81 4.99 16.28
C ASP A 6 0.83 3.87 15.92
N GLU A 7 -0.19 3.60 16.75
CA GLU A 7 -1.23 2.58 16.46
C GLU A 7 -1.92 2.85 15.12
N GLU A 8 -2.24 4.11 14.82
CA GLU A 8 -2.89 4.51 13.57
C GLU A 8 -2.17 5.69 12.91
N VAL A 9 -1.89 5.58 11.61
CA VAL A 9 -1.25 6.64 10.81
C VAL A 9 -2.18 7.09 9.70
N TRP A 10 -2.55 8.37 9.72
CA TRP A 10 -3.39 8.98 8.67
C TRP A 10 -2.62 10.06 7.92
N VAL A 11 -2.37 9.82 6.64
CA VAL A 11 -1.70 10.78 5.74
C VAL A 11 -2.61 11.15 4.57
N ARG A 12 -2.60 12.43 4.23
CA ARG A 12 -3.41 13.00 3.15
C ARG A 12 -2.56 13.94 2.31
N GLY A 13 -2.02 13.41 1.23
CA GLY A 13 -1.26 14.17 0.25
C GLY A 13 0.16 14.48 0.71
N GLY A 14 1.06 14.41 -0.25
CA GLY A 14 2.50 14.41 -0.03
C GLY A 14 3.20 13.78 -1.23
N GLU A 15 4.50 13.99 -1.33
CA GLU A 15 5.31 13.31 -2.35
C GLU A 15 5.66 11.90 -1.88
N GLU A 16 6.20 11.78 -0.66
CA GLU A 16 6.65 10.49 -0.12
C GLU A 16 6.13 10.27 1.31
N VAL A 17 5.68 9.05 1.62
CA VAL A 17 5.25 8.64 2.96
C VAL A 17 6.00 7.39 3.38
N TRP A 18 6.63 7.44 4.56
CA TRP A 18 7.33 6.33 5.17
C TRP A 18 6.77 6.06 6.56
N ALA A 19 6.03 4.96 6.70
CA ALA A 19 5.45 4.50 7.95
C ALA A 19 6.14 3.21 8.41
N ARG A 20 6.55 3.17 9.69
CA ARG A 20 7.17 1.98 10.28
C ARG A 20 6.56 1.61 11.62
N GLY A 21 6.02 0.40 11.72
CA GLY A 21 5.57 -0.20 12.98
C GLY A 21 4.28 0.38 13.54
N GLY A 22 3.31 0.74 12.69
CA GLY A 22 1.97 1.12 13.13
C GLY A 22 0.96 0.09 12.68
N GLU A 23 -0.06 -0.21 13.49
CA GLU A 23 -1.02 -1.29 13.25
C GLU A 23 -1.85 -1.00 11.99
N GLU A 24 -2.33 0.23 11.84
CA GLU A 24 -3.10 0.68 10.66
C GLU A 24 -2.47 1.90 9.98
N VAL A 25 -2.28 1.82 8.66
CA VAL A 25 -1.72 2.92 7.86
C VAL A 25 -2.67 3.31 6.73
N TRP A 26 -3.22 4.52 6.81
CA TRP A 26 -4.13 5.10 5.82
C TRP A 26 -3.47 6.25 5.06
N VAL A 27 -3.28 6.08 3.76
CA VAL A 27 -2.60 7.05 2.88
C VAL A 27 -3.49 7.40 1.70
N ARG A 28 -3.56 8.70 1.35
CA ARG A 28 -4.41 9.17 0.27
C ARG A 28 -3.77 10.29 -0.53
N GLY A 29 -3.54 10.01 -1.82
CA GLY A 29 -3.11 11.00 -2.81
C GLY A 29 -1.63 11.35 -2.70
N ASP A 30 -0.81 10.41 -2.24
CA ASP A 30 0.63 10.52 -2.13
C ASP A 30 1.30 9.84 -3.33
N GLU A 31 2.41 10.36 -3.85
CA GLU A 31 3.08 9.75 -5.03
C GLU A 31 3.78 8.43 -4.66
N GLU A 32 4.50 8.39 -3.54
CA GLU A 32 5.20 7.20 -3.08
C GLU A 32 4.82 6.85 -1.64
N VAL A 33 4.48 5.58 -1.41
CA VAL A 33 4.06 5.08 -0.10
C VAL A 33 4.87 3.86 0.28
N TRP A 34 5.58 3.95 1.40
CA TRP A 34 6.35 2.87 2.01
C TRP A 34 5.85 2.60 3.43
N ALA A 35 5.23 1.44 3.62
CA ALA A 35 4.74 0.99 4.91
C ALA A 35 5.42 -0.33 5.30
N ARG A 36 6.03 -0.39 6.49
CA ARG A 36 6.73 -1.58 6.96
C ARG A 36 6.35 -1.96 8.39
N GLY A 37 5.82 -3.17 8.55
CA GLY A 37 5.45 -3.75 9.85
C GLY A 37 4.15 -3.17 10.37
N GLY A 38 3.16 -3.03 9.49
CA GLY A 38 1.81 -2.62 9.87
C GLY A 38 0.84 -3.66 9.38
N GLU A 39 -0.02 -4.11 10.29
CA GLU A 39 -0.93 -5.23 10.04
C GLU A 39 -1.83 -4.92 8.84
N GLU A 40 -2.38 -3.70 8.77
CA GLU A 40 -3.26 -3.27 7.69
C GLU A 40 -2.79 -1.95 7.04
N VAL A 41 -2.60 -1.97 5.72
CA VAL A 41 -2.21 -0.79 4.94
C VAL A 41 -3.23 -0.47 3.86
N TRP A 42 -3.80 0.73 3.95
CA TRP A 42 -4.81 1.25 3.03
C TRP A 42 -4.26 2.44 2.24
N VAL A 43 -4.06 2.23 0.94
CA VAL A 43 -3.54 3.28 0.04
C VAL A 43 -4.56 3.61 -1.04
N ARG A 44 -4.92 4.90 -1.14
CA ARG A 44 -5.82 5.40 -2.17
C ARG A 44 -5.13 6.44 -3.05
N GLY A 45 -4.73 5.99 -4.24
CA GLY A 45 -3.92 6.76 -5.17
C GLY A 45 -2.44 6.71 -4.82
N GLY A 46 -1.61 6.68 -5.85
CA GLY A 46 -0.16 6.81 -5.78
C GLY A 46 0.49 6.30 -7.05
N LYS A 47 1.76 6.56 -7.25
CA LYS A 47 2.53 5.94 -8.33
C LYS A 47 3.14 4.64 -7.82
N GLU A 48 3.83 4.70 -6.69
CA GLU A 48 4.52 3.54 -6.12
C GLU A 48 4.03 3.24 -4.70
N VAL A 49 3.63 1.99 -4.46
CA VAL A 49 3.17 1.53 -3.15
C VAL A 49 3.95 0.28 -2.76
N CYS A 50 4.70 0.38 -1.66
CA CYS A 50 5.52 -0.70 -1.10
C CYS A 50 5.06 -1.03 0.33
N CYS A 51 4.56 -2.26 0.53
CA CYS A 51 3.99 -2.70 1.80
C CYS A 51 4.36 -4.16 2.11
N PHE A 52 4.30 -4.64 3.36
CA PHE A 52 4.83 -5.98 3.73
C PHE A 52 3.78 -6.97 4.28
N GLU A 53 2.55 -6.52 4.57
CA GLU A 53 1.49 -7.28 5.26
C GLU A 53 0.15 -7.15 4.51
N GLU A 54 -1.00 -7.06 5.21
CA GLU A 54 -2.31 -6.93 4.56
C GLU A 54 -2.46 -5.57 3.90
N VAL A 55 -2.77 -5.59 2.60
CA VAL A 55 -2.65 -4.40 1.75
C VAL A 55 -3.88 -4.20 0.91
N TRP A 56 -4.44 -3.00 1.00
CA TRP A 56 -5.54 -2.53 0.17
C TRP A 56 -5.12 -1.29 -0.62
N VAL A 57 -4.81 -1.47 -1.90
CA VAL A 57 -4.45 -0.38 -2.82
C VAL A 57 -5.57 -0.12 -3.81
N ARG A 58 -5.90 1.16 -3.98
CA ARG A 58 -6.85 1.63 -4.99
C ARG A 58 -6.28 2.77 -5.82
N GLY A 59 -5.91 2.48 -7.06
CA GLY A 59 -5.41 3.46 -8.05
C GLY A 59 -3.92 3.77 -7.97
N GLY A 60 -3.08 2.76 -7.68
CA GLY A 60 -1.63 2.86 -7.68
C GLY A 60 -1.02 2.34 -8.99
N GLU A 61 -0.10 3.03 -9.66
CA GLU A 61 0.51 2.52 -10.91
C GLU A 61 1.31 1.23 -10.68
N GLU A 62 2.18 1.22 -9.67
CA GLU A 62 3.04 0.11 -9.28
C GLU A 62 2.83 -0.24 -7.80
N VAL A 63 2.53 -1.51 -7.53
CA VAL A 63 2.30 -2.02 -6.17
C VAL A 63 3.22 -3.19 -5.89
N TRP A 64 4.01 -3.09 -4.82
CA TRP A 64 4.96 -4.10 -4.36
C TRP A 64 4.61 -4.58 -2.95
N VAL A 65 4.27 -5.86 -2.83
CA VAL A 65 3.94 -6.50 -1.55
C VAL A 65 4.76 -7.76 -1.30
N PRO A 66 5.97 -7.63 -0.72
CA PRO A 66 6.74 -8.78 -0.23
C PRO A 66 6.22 -9.30 1.12
N GLY A 67 5.54 -10.45 1.08
CA GLY A 67 5.20 -11.25 2.26
C GLY A 67 3.81 -11.02 2.86
N GLY A 68 2.94 -10.27 2.17
CA GLY A 68 1.60 -9.98 2.67
C GLY A 68 0.66 -11.18 2.57
N GLU A 69 -0.05 -11.49 3.65
CA GLU A 69 -1.00 -12.61 3.72
C GLU A 69 -2.21 -12.37 2.80
N GLU A 70 -2.79 -11.17 2.86
CA GLU A 70 -3.88 -10.71 2.00
C GLU A 70 -3.52 -9.45 1.20
N VAL A 71 -3.62 -9.51 -0.13
CA VAL A 71 -3.34 -8.36 -1.01
C VAL A 71 -4.52 -8.07 -1.92
N TRP A 72 -5.12 -6.89 -1.76
CA TRP A 72 -6.14 -6.33 -2.62
C TRP A 72 -5.61 -5.11 -3.37
N ALA A 73 -5.42 -5.25 -4.67
CA ALA A 73 -4.99 -4.14 -5.54
C ALA A 73 -6.04 -3.89 -6.62
N ARG A 74 -6.50 -2.64 -6.74
CA ARG A 74 -7.50 -2.23 -7.76
C ARG A 74 -7.07 -1.00 -8.53
N GLY A 75 -6.91 -1.13 -9.85
CA GLY A 75 -6.68 -0.02 -10.76
C GLY A 75 -5.23 0.47 -10.87
N GLY A 76 -4.29 -0.48 -10.87
CA GLY A 76 -2.89 -0.23 -11.22
C GLY A 76 -2.48 -0.85 -12.55
N GLU A 77 -1.26 -0.55 -12.99
CA GLU A 77 -0.65 -1.14 -14.19
C GLU A 77 0.17 -2.39 -13.83
N GLU A 78 0.88 -2.36 -12.70
CA GLU A 78 1.72 -3.46 -12.24
C GLU A 78 1.51 -3.77 -10.76
N VAL A 79 1.34 -5.07 -10.44
CA VAL A 79 1.23 -5.55 -9.06
C VAL A 79 2.15 -6.75 -8.87
N TRP A 80 3.09 -6.61 -7.94
CA TRP A 80 4.09 -7.58 -7.58
C TRP A 80 3.86 -8.07 -6.16
N VAL A 81 3.36 -9.29 -6.01
CA VAL A 81 3.17 -9.91 -4.69
C VAL A 81 4.09 -11.11 -4.56
N ARG A 82 4.79 -11.21 -3.43
CA ARG A 82 5.68 -12.33 -3.14
C ARG A 82 5.39 -12.94 -1.79
N GLY A 83 4.74 -14.11 -1.77
CA GLY A 83 4.55 -14.91 -0.56
C GLY A 83 3.26 -14.64 0.22
N GLY A 84 2.15 -14.40 -0.49
CA GLY A 84 0.83 -14.28 0.13
C GLY A 84 -0.05 -15.50 -0.06
N GLU A 85 -1.01 -15.66 0.85
CA GLU A 85 -2.01 -16.72 0.79
C GLU A 85 -3.15 -16.32 -0.16
N GLU A 86 -3.59 -15.05 -0.10
CA GLU A 86 -4.68 -14.53 -0.93
C GLU A 86 -4.29 -13.24 -1.66
N VAL A 87 -4.33 -13.27 -2.99
CA VAL A 87 -4.00 -12.12 -3.84
C VAL A 87 -5.14 -11.82 -4.80
N CYS A 88 -5.79 -10.68 -4.61
CA CYS A 88 -6.89 -10.16 -5.40
C CYS A 88 -6.44 -8.89 -6.16
N CYS A 89 -5.95 -9.09 -7.38
CA CYS A 89 -5.56 -7.98 -8.27
C CYS A 89 -6.64 -7.73 -9.33
N PHE A 90 -7.39 -6.63 -9.17
CA PHE A 90 -8.26 -6.08 -10.21
C PHE A 90 -7.50 -4.99 -10.97
N MET A 91 -6.68 -5.43 -11.94
CA MET A 91 -6.09 -4.56 -12.94
C MET A 91 -7.24 -3.93 -13.74
N MET A 92 -7.34 -2.61 -13.73
CA MET A 92 -8.24 -1.93 -14.66
C MET A 92 -7.45 -1.79 -15.95
N CYS A 93 -7.34 -2.86 -16.75
CA CYS A 93 -6.93 -2.71 -18.14
C CYS A 93 -7.94 -1.76 -18.79
N LEU A 94 -7.57 -0.50 -18.96
CA LEU A 94 -8.26 0.38 -19.89
C LEU A 94 -8.04 -0.23 -21.28
N CYS A 95 -9.09 -0.89 -21.80
CA CYS A 95 -9.37 -0.84 -23.23
C CYS A 95 -9.95 0.54 -23.57
#